data_AF-A0A317WJH6-F1
#
_entry.id   AF-A0A317WJH6-F1
#
_cell.length_a   1.000
_cell.length_b   1.000
_cell.length_c   1.000
_cell.angle_alpha   90.00
_cell.angle_beta   90.00
_cell.angle_gamma   90.00
#
_symmetry.space_group_name_H-M   'P 1'
#
loop_
_entity.id
_entity.type
_entity.pdbx_description
1 polymer ?
#
loop_
_entity_poly.entity_id
_entity_poly.type
_entity_poly.pdbx_seq_one_letter_code
_entity_poly.pdbx_strand_id
1 'polypeptide(L)'
;MADAIAEATAKLQLDEETGEMVSKGELKKRMQKRAKKAAKANAPPKPAATPKPQGPATPKPEEAPIDPDAMFKQGFLANVYNERPVTPLTRFPPEPNGYLHLGHSKAIAINFGFARHHGGKTILRFDDTNPEAEEEKYFTAIEDIIEWLGFKPHAVTHSSDHFDKLYELAEKMIKIGRAYVCHCSDAEIKLQRGGEKNGPRFRCKDAEQDVETNLQKFRDMRDGKYAPQTAFLRMKQELENPNPQMYSDLAAYRVLNAEHHRTKDQWKIYPTYDFAHCLCDSFEGITHSLCTTEFVLSRESYEWLNKTLEVYEPMQREYSRMEVSGTVMSKRKLKKLVDEGYVRGWDDPRLYTLIALRRRGVPPEAILSFINELGVTTSKSVIQIARFEQSVRTYLETRVPRLMLVLDPVPVVIEDFESLEAQELDLDVPFSPKDPKMGSHKLPFTKTVYIDRSDFREEDSKGYFRLAPGKSVGLWRSPYPLKATTFTKDAEGKVTEIRAVLDRSGAKPKTYIHWVPDNSRKVEVRIHDQLFKSDDPNSVEGGFLKDINPNSETIYNDALIEAGFDEVRRRAPWPEAAGEKTKSGPESVRFQAMRVAYFAVDSDSTDDRVVLNRIVSLKQDVSKSS
;
A
#
# COMPACT_ATOMS: atom_id res chain seq x y z
N MET A 1 9.33 3.63 -62.32
CA MET A 1 8.78 4.52 -61.27
C MET A 1 8.00 5.72 -61.82
N ALA A 2 7.73 5.83 -63.13
CA ALA A 2 6.89 6.90 -63.68
C ALA A 2 5.40 6.49 -63.83
N ASP A 3 5.10 5.21 -64.11
CA ASP A 3 3.71 4.77 -64.33
C ASP A 3 2.87 4.58 -63.06
N ALA A 4 3.51 4.28 -61.91
CA ALA A 4 2.81 4.14 -60.63
C ALA A 4 2.38 5.50 -60.01
N ILE A 5 2.99 6.60 -60.43
CA ILE A 5 2.64 7.95 -59.98
C ILE A 5 1.46 8.50 -60.81
N ALA A 6 1.32 8.08 -62.08
CA ALA A 6 0.23 8.50 -62.95
C ALA A 6 -1.13 7.86 -62.57
N GLU A 7 -1.15 6.65 -62.01
CA GLU A 7 -2.39 6.02 -61.54
C GLU A 7 -2.89 6.58 -60.19
N ALA A 8 -2.00 7.11 -59.35
CA ALA A 8 -2.37 7.68 -58.04
C ALA A 8 -2.98 9.08 -58.14
N THR A 9 -2.59 9.89 -59.13
CA THR A 9 -3.16 11.22 -59.41
C THR A 9 -4.54 11.16 -60.07
N ALA A 10 -4.94 10.02 -60.65
CA ALA A 10 -6.22 9.86 -61.34
C ALA A 10 -7.45 9.72 -60.41
N LYS A 11 -7.29 9.73 -59.08
CA LYS A 11 -8.39 9.53 -58.09
C LYS A 11 -8.61 10.70 -57.13
N LEU A 12 -7.95 11.83 -57.34
CA LEU A 12 -8.14 13.06 -56.56
C LEU A 12 -9.16 13.97 -57.25
N GLN A 13 -10.05 14.57 -56.46
CA GLN A 13 -11.10 15.50 -56.89
C GLN A 13 -10.89 16.85 -56.21
N LEU A 14 -11.12 17.93 -56.94
CA LEU A 14 -10.99 19.29 -56.42
C LEU A 14 -12.17 19.61 -55.47
N ASP A 15 -11.87 20.07 -54.26
CA ASP A 15 -12.86 20.67 -53.35
C ASP A 15 -13.04 22.15 -53.73
N GLU A 16 -14.08 22.46 -54.50
CA GLU A 16 -14.34 23.80 -55.06
C GLU A 16 -14.40 24.93 -54.03
N GLU A 17 -14.65 24.62 -52.75
CA GLU A 17 -14.77 25.61 -51.67
C GLU A 17 -13.42 25.89 -50.97
N THR A 18 -12.44 25.00 -51.11
CA THR A 18 -11.11 25.13 -50.47
C THR A 18 -9.95 25.14 -51.46
N GLY A 19 -10.20 24.77 -52.73
CA GLY A 19 -9.20 24.68 -53.79
C GLY A 19 -8.25 23.47 -53.69
N GLU A 20 -8.45 22.57 -52.72
CA GLU A 20 -7.56 21.42 -52.48
C GLU A 20 -7.97 20.18 -53.31
N MET A 21 -6.98 19.46 -53.84
CA MET A 21 -7.16 18.16 -54.50
C MET A 21 -7.20 17.04 -53.45
N VAL A 22 -8.38 16.47 -53.21
CA VAL A 22 -8.62 15.49 -52.14
C VAL A 22 -9.24 14.20 -52.68
N SER A 23 -9.05 13.08 -51.98
CA SER A 23 -9.66 11.81 -52.40
C SER A 23 -11.20 11.86 -52.34
N LYS A 24 -11.87 11.10 -53.22
CA LYS A 24 -13.34 11.04 -53.30
C LYS A 24 -14.02 10.70 -51.96
N GLY A 25 -13.38 9.88 -51.13
CA GLY A 25 -13.89 9.51 -49.80
C GLY A 25 -13.82 10.67 -48.79
N GLU A 26 -12.78 11.51 -48.91
CA GLU A 26 -12.56 12.65 -48.03
C GLU A 26 -13.43 13.84 -48.42
N LEU A 27 -13.61 14.09 -49.72
CA LEU A 27 -14.56 15.07 -50.24
C LEU A 27 -15.99 14.78 -49.73
N LYS A 28 -16.42 13.51 -49.76
CA LYS A 28 -17.74 13.09 -49.25
C LYS A 28 -17.90 13.34 -47.74
N LYS A 29 -16.86 13.14 -46.94
CA LYS A 29 -16.87 13.47 -45.50
C LYS A 29 -16.95 14.98 -45.26
N ARG A 30 -16.18 15.78 -46.02
CA ARG A 30 -16.22 17.25 -45.94
C ARG A 30 -17.61 17.77 -46.30
N MET A 31 -18.21 17.31 -47.40
CA MET A 31 -19.57 17.68 -47.80
C MET A 31 -20.63 17.27 -46.77
N GLN A 32 -20.54 16.07 -46.16
CA GLN A 32 -21.47 15.66 -45.10
C GLN A 32 -21.35 16.53 -43.83
N LYS A 33 -20.13 16.95 -43.48
CA LYS A 33 -19.89 17.85 -42.32
C LYS A 33 -20.44 19.25 -42.59
N ARG A 34 -20.32 19.75 -43.83
CA ARG A 34 -20.90 21.02 -44.27
C ARG A 34 -22.44 20.97 -44.30
N ALA A 35 -23.02 19.89 -44.83
CA ALA A 35 -24.46 19.66 -44.82
C ALA A 35 -25.03 19.61 -43.38
N LYS A 36 -24.34 18.95 -42.45
CA LYS A 36 -24.72 18.96 -41.02
C LYS A 36 -24.63 20.35 -40.39
N LYS A 37 -23.65 21.17 -40.79
CA LYS A 37 -23.47 22.53 -40.28
C LYS A 37 -24.56 23.48 -40.82
N ALA A 38 -24.91 23.36 -42.10
CA ALA A 38 -26.02 24.10 -42.72
C ALA A 38 -27.39 23.71 -42.14
N ALA A 39 -27.63 22.42 -41.89
CA ALA A 39 -28.85 21.94 -41.23
C ALA A 39 -28.99 22.45 -39.79
N LYS A 40 -27.88 22.73 -39.10
CA LYS A 40 -27.87 23.28 -37.74
C LYS A 40 -28.05 24.81 -37.71
N ALA A 41 -27.74 25.49 -38.81
CA ALA A 41 -27.91 26.95 -38.95
C ALA A 41 -29.36 27.34 -39.35
N ASN A 42 -30.10 26.43 -40.01
CA ASN A 42 -31.48 26.67 -40.47
C ASN A 42 -32.58 26.14 -39.53
N ALA A 43 -32.25 25.79 -38.28
CA ALA A 43 -33.25 25.35 -37.31
C ALA A 43 -33.97 26.56 -36.65
N PRO A 44 -35.31 26.64 -36.65
CA PRO A 44 -36.03 27.78 -36.07
C PRO A 44 -35.88 27.83 -34.54
N PRO A 45 -35.93 29.03 -33.92
CA PRO A 45 -35.79 29.18 -32.47
C PRO A 45 -37.01 28.59 -31.76
N LYS A 46 -36.76 27.74 -30.75
CA LYS A 46 -37.82 27.21 -29.87
C LYS A 46 -38.41 28.33 -29.01
N PRO A 47 -39.74 28.35 -28.78
CA PRO A 47 -40.40 29.36 -27.96
C PRO A 47 -39.94 29.28 -26.49
N ALA A 48 -39.86 30.44 -25.85
CA ALA A 48 -39.48 30.59 -24.45
C ALA A 48 -40.48 29.86 -23.54
N ALA A 49 -40.00 28.83 -22.84
CA ALA A 49 -40.75 28.19 -21.78
C ALA A 49 -40.64 29.04 -20.50
N THR A 50 -41.79 29.33 -19.91
CA THR A 50 -41.95 29.94 -18.59
C THR A 50 -41.15 29.19 -17.51
N PRO A 51 -40.60 29.91 -16.51
CA PRO A 51 -39.79 29.29 -15.47
C PRO A 51 -40.67 28.38 -14.60
N LYS A 52 -40.44 27.06 -14.68
CA LYS A 52 -40.94 26.13 -13.68
C LYS A 52 -40.29 26.45 -12.34
N PRO A 53 -41.03 26.41 -11.21
CA PRO A 53 -40.43 26.57 -9.90
C PRO A 53 -39.36 25.50 -9.71
N GLN A 54 -38.16 25.94 -9.34
CA GLN A 54 -37.06 25.06 -8.94
C GLN A 54 -37.52 24.29 -7.69
N GLY A 55 -37.97 23.05 -7.90
CA GLY A 55 -37.96 22.07 -6.83
C GLY A 55 -36.52 21.91 -6.33
N PRO A 56 -36.32 21.60 -5.04
CA PRO A 56 -34.99 21.51 -4.46
C PRO A 56 -34.12 20.57 -5.29
N ALA A 57 -32.92 21.04 -5.62
CA ALA A 57 -31.92 20.27 -6.34
C ALA A 57 -31.81 18.89 -5.68
N THR A 58 -32.10 17.84 -6.43
CA THR A 58 -31.76 16.48 -6.01
C THR A 58 -30.27 16.50 -5.69
N PRO A 59 -29.86 16.15 -4.46
CA PRO A 59 -28.45 16.04 -4.16
C PRO A 59 -27.85 15.04 -5.16
N LYS A 60 -26.66 15.37 -5.69
CA LYS A 60 -25.79 14.34 -6.28
C LYS A 60 -25.80 13.16 -5.30
N PRO A 61 -25.87 11.90 -5.77
CA PRO A 61 -25.70 10.77 -4.88
C PRO A 61 -24.42 11.03 -4.09
N GLU A 62 -24.52 11.17 -2.76
CA GLU A 62 -23.38 10.92 -1.90
C GLU A 62 -22.81 9.59 -2.35
N GLU A 63 -21.50 9.53 -2.62
CA GLU A 63 -20.82 8.25 -2.75
C GLU A 63 -21.26 7.42 -1.54
N ALA A 64 -21.99 6.33 -1.80
CA ALA A 64 -22.52 5.50 -0.75
C ALA A 64 -21.33 5.15 0.17
N PRO A 65 -21.49 5.28 1.51
CA PRO A 65 -20.41 4.93 2.41
C PRO A 65 -19.96 3.51 2.06
N ILE A 66 -18.67 3.36 1.76
CA ILE A 66 -18.08 2.06 1.43
C ILE A 66 -18.40 1.16 2.62
N ASP A 67 -19.28 0.18 2.40
CA ASP A 67 -19.66 -0.79 3.43
C ASP A 67 -18.38 -1.53 3.85
N PRO A 68 -17.89 -1.33 5.09
CA PRO A 68 -16.61 -1.88 5.53
C PRO A 68 -16.59 -3.41 5.50
N ASP A 69 -17.77 -4.03 5.43
CA ASP A 69 -17.96 -5.48 5.38
C ASP A 69 -18.38 -6.00 4.00
N ALA A 70 -18.34 -5.16 2.95
CA ALA A 70 -18.78 -5.52 1.60
C ALA A 70 -18.10 -6.82 1.09
N MET A 71 -16.80 -6.97 1.36
CA MET A 71 -16.02 -8.15 0.95
C MET A 71 -16.46 -9.46 1.64
N PHE A 72 -17.22 -9.40 2.74
CA PHE A 72 -17.71 -10.56 3.47
C PHE A 72 -19.15 -10.93 3.11
N LYS A 73 -19.95 -9.95 2.70
CA LYS A 73 -21.38 -10.14 2.38
C LYS A 73 -21.60 -10.76 1.00
N GLN A 74 -20.67 -10.55 0.06
CA GLN A 74 -20.77 -11.02 -1.32
C GLN A 74 -19.42 -11.51 -1.85
N GLY A 75 -19.44 -12.47 -2.78
CA GLY A 75 -18.24 -12.97 -3.46
C GLY A 75 -17.60 -14.19 -2.80
N PHE A 76 -16.28 -14.32 -2.94
CA PHE A 76 -15.53 -15.54 -2.54
C PHE A 76 -15.69 -15.89 -1.06
N LEU A 77 -15.57 -14.91 -0.15
CA LEU A 77 -15.63 -15.17 1.29
C LEU A 77 -17.04 -15.59 1.75
N ALA A 78 -18.09 -15.05 1.15
CA ALA A 78 -19.45 -15.50 1.41
C ALA A 78 -19.66 -16.97 0.99
N ASN A 79 -19.11 -17.37 -0.17
CA ASN A 79 -19.16 -18.76 -0.62
C ASN A 79 -18.39 -19.68 0.33
N VAL A 80 -17.21 -19.26 0.79
CA VAL A 80 -16.40 -20.01 1.77
C VAL A 80 -17.18 -20.22 3.07
N TYR A 81 -17.89 -19.22 3.57
CA TYR A 81 -18.75 -19.39 4.76
C TYR A 81 -19.92 -20.35 4.49
N ASN A 82 -20.56 -20.25 3.32
CA ASN A 82 -21.69 -21.12 2.96
C ASN A 82 -21.28 -22.59 2.80
N GLU A 83 -20.03 -22.87 2.41
CA GLU A 83 -19.49 -24.23 2.36
C GLU A 83 -19.36 -24.85 3.77
N ARG A 84 -19.08 -24.04 4.79
CA ARG A 84 -18.99 -24.49 6.19
C ARG A 84 -19.57 -23.43 7.15
N PRO A 85 -20.91 -23.38 7.31
CA PRO A 85 -21.60 -22.32 8.07
C PRO A 85 -21.52 -22.57 9.59
N VAL A 86 -20.30 -22.55 10.11
CA VAL A 86 -19.98 -22.65 11.54
C VAL A 86 -19.33 -21.35 12.00
N THR A 87 -19.36 -21.08 13.31
CA THR A 87 -18.62 -19.95 13.89
C THR A 87 -17.15 -20.02 13.46
N PRO A 88 -16.64 -19.03 12.70
CA PRO A 88 -15.30 -19.14 12.14
C PRO A 88 -14.22 -19.07 13.23
N LEU A 89 -13.28 -20.01 13.17
CA LEU A 89 -12.00 -19.93 13.85
C LEU A 89 -10.95 -19.89 12.75
N THR A 90 -10.35 -18.74 12.55
CA THR A 90 -9.30 -18.49 11.55
C THR A 90 -7.95 -18.34 12.23
N ARG A 91 -6.88 -18.34 11.44
CA ARG A 91 -5.54 -17.97 11.92
C ARG A 91 -4.78 -17.13 10.93
N PHE A 92 -3.98 -16.20 11.44
CA PHE A 92 -2.94 -15.53 10.69
C PHE A 92 -1.59 -16.13 11.10
N PRO A 93 -0.93 -16.93 10.23
CA PRO A 93 0.31 -17.64 10.56
C PRO A 93 1.55 -16.99 9.92
N PRO A 94 2.03 -15.80 10.34
CA PRO A 94 3.24 -15.22 9.77
C PRO A 94 4.51 -15.94 10.28
N GLU A 95 5.47 -16.10 9.38
CA GLU A 95 6.85 -16.47 9.76
C GLU A 95 7.55 -15.25 10.38
N PRO A 96 8.13 -15.34 11.59
CA PRO A 96 8.75 -14.23 12.31
C PRO A 96 10.20 -13.97 11.85
N ASN A 97 10.42 -13.93 10.53
CA ASN A 97 11.74 -13.73 9.90
C ASN A 97 11.86 -12.41 9.12
N GLY A 98 10.89 -11.50 9.28
CA GLY A 98 10.90 -10.21 8.61
C GLY A 98 9.67 -9.37 8.92
N TYR A 99 9.76 -8.08 8.60
CA TYR A 99 8.64 -7.15 8.77
C TYR A 99 7.50 -7.43 7.78
N LEU A 100 6.28 -7.22 8.26
CA LEU A 100 5.08 -7.30 7.42
C LEU A 100 5.09 -6.18 6.37
N HIS A 101 4.47 -6.46 5.24
CA HIS A 101 4.34 -5.55 4.10
C HIS A 101 2.90 -5.43 3.65
N LEU A 102 2.60 -4.51 2.72
CA LEU A 102 1.23 -4.25 2.26
C LEU A 102 0.47 -5.53 1.82
N GLY A 103 1.15 -6.53 1.24
CA GLY A 103 0.53 -7.81 0.91
C GLY A 103 0.00 -8.59 2.13
N HIS A 104 0.66 -8.48 3.29
CA HIS A 104 0.23 -9.13 4.53
C HIS A 104 -1.01 -8.45 5.13
N SER A 105 -1.23 -7.15 4.90
CA SER A 105 -2.47 -6.52 5.40
C SER A 105 -3.72 -7.10 4.75
N LYS A 106 -3.64 -7.58 3.49
CA LYS A 106 -4.74 -8.34 2.87
C LYS A 106 -5.03 -9.63 3.64
N ALA A 107 -3.99 -10.40 3.99
CA ALA A 107 -4.16 -11.62 4.77
C ALA A 107 -4.73 -11.36 6.16
N ILE A 108 -4.29 -10.28 6.83
CA ILE A 108 -4.80 -9.86 8.14
C ILE A 108 -6.27 -9.44 8.01
N ALA A 109 -6.61 -8.55 7.09
CA ALA A 109 -7.97 -8.07 6.89
C ALA A 109 -8.94 -9.20 6.55
N ILE A 110 -8.51 -10.18 5.75
CA ILE A 110 -9.30 -11.38 5.44
C ILE A 110 -9.50 -12.25 6.68
N ASN A 111 -8.42 -12.68 7.35
CA ASN A 111 -8.54 -13.64 8.45
C ASN A 111 -9.26 -13.05 9.67
N PHE A 112 -8.85 -11.87 10.11
CA PHE A 112 -9.44 -11.20 11.27
C PHE A 112 -10.80 -10.59 10.96
N GLY A 113 -10.97 -9.98 9.78
CA GLY A 113 -12.25 -9.40 9.38
C GLY A 113 -13.32 -10.46 9.13
N PHE A 114 -12.98 -11.60 8.52
CA PHE A 114 -13.92 -12.71 8.31
C PHE A 114 -14.44 -13.27 9.64
N ALA A 115 -13.53 -13.53 10.59
CA ALA A 115 -13.93 -13.95 11.93
C ALA A 115 -14.79 -12.89 12.62
N ARG A 116 -14.38 -11.62 12.60
CA ARG A 116 -15.13 -10.52 13.23
C ARG A 116 -16.54 -10.38 12.67
N HIS A 117 -16.71 -10.48 11.35
CA HIS A 117 -18.00 -10.34 10.68
C HIS A 117 -19.00 -11.44 11.09
N HIS A 118 -18.52 -12.66 11.29
CA HIS A 118 -19.35 -13.82 11.66
C HIS A 118 -19.35 -14.14 13.17
N GLY A 119 -18.86 -13.22 14.02
CA GLY A 119 -18.80 -13.42 15.48
C GLY A 119 -17.83 -14.52 15.93
N GLY A 120 -16.86 -14.85 15.08
CA GLY A 120 -15.81 -15.84 15.29
C GLY A 120 -14.58 -15.29 16.00
N LYS A 121 -13.49 -16.07 15.95
CA LYS A 121 -12.21 -15.76 16.59
C LYS A 121 -11.05 -15.96 15.61
N THR A 122 -9.94 -15.26 15.83
CA THR A 122 -8.72 -15.41 15.05
C THR A 122 -7.54 -15.65 15.96
N ILE A 123 -6.73 -16.66 15.66
CA ILE A 123 -5.47 -16.97 16.33
C ILE A 123 -4.33 -16.28 15.57
N LEU A 124 -3.43 -15.63 16.30
CA LEU A 124 -2.14 -15.21 15.75
C LEU A 124 -1.15 -16.33 16.03
N ARG A 125 -0.76 -17.09 15.01
CA ARG A 125 0.22 -18.17 15.18
C ARG A 125 1.55 -17.73 14.61
N PHE A 126 2.61 -17.68 15.40
CA PHE A 126 3.93 -17.54 14.85
C PHE A 126 4.38 -18.88 14.27
N ASP A 127 4.60 -18.92 12.95
CA ASP A 127 5.12 -20.11 12.30
C ASP A 127 6.63 -20.17 12.47
N ASP A 128 7.05 -20.60 13.66
CA ASP A 128 8.43 -20.68 14.11
C ASP A 128 9.07 -22.06 13.86
N THR A 129 8.78 -22.66 12.70
CA THR A 129 9.32 -23.99 12.36
C THR A 129 10.78 -23.96 11.86
N ASN A 130 11.40 -22.77 11.78
CA ASN A 130 12.75 -22.63 11.21
C ASN A 130 13.70 -21.83 12.13
N PRO A 131 14.55 -22.51 12.92
CA PRO A 131 15.33 -21.88 14.00
C PRO A 131 16.33 -20.81 13.54
N GLU A 132 16.82 -20.85 12.29
CA GLU A 132 17.89 -19.96 11.83
C GLU A 132 17.44 -18.53 11.44
N ALA A 133 16.12 -18.30 11.28
CA ALA A 133 15.60 -17.12 10.60
C ALA A 133 14.90 -16.12 11.54
N GLU A 134 14.80 -16.41 12.82
CA GLU A 134 13.84 -15.77 13.72
C GLU A 134 14.51 -14.85 14.74
N GLU A 135 13.96 -13.66 14.90
CA GLU A 135 14.45 -12.66 15.87
C GLU A 135 13.26 -12.10 16.66
N GLU A 136 13.42 -11.95 17.98
CA GLU A 136 12.39 -11.43 18.89
C GLU A 136 11.76 -10.11 18.41
N LYS A 137 12.56 -9.25 17.78
CA LYS A 137 12.11 -7.96 17.21
C LYS A 137 10.96 -8.11 16.19
N TYR A 138 10.92 -9.22 15.44
CA TYR A 138 9.87 -9.44 14.45
C TYR A 138 8.55 -9.86 15.09
N PHE A 139 8.60 -10.62 16.19
CA PHE A 139 7.40 -11.00 16.96
C PHE A 139 6.69 -9.75 17.49
N THR A 140 7.42 -8.88 18.20
CA THR A 140 6.88 -7.64 18.75
C THR A 140 6.33 -6.73 17.65
N ALA A 141 7.06 -6.60 16.53
CA ALA A 141 6.62 -5.76 15.41
C ALA A 141 5.35 -6.30 14.71
N ILE A 142 5.19 -7.62 14.60
CA ILE A 142 3.99 -8.24 14.03
C ILE A 142 2.78 -7.97 14.91
N GLU A 143 2.90 -8.16 16.22
CA GLU A 143 1.81 -7.90 17.17
C GLU A 143 1.39 -6.43 17.16
N ASP A 144 2.36 -5.52 17.23
CA ASP A 144 2.11 -4.07 17.21
C ASP A 144 1.40 -3.61 15.92
N ILE A 145 1.74 -4.21 14.77
CA ILE A 145 1.07 -3.93 13.50
C ILE A 145 -0.37 -4.47 13.46
N ILE A 146 -0.64 -5.63 14.04
CA ILE A 146 -1.99 -6.18 14.10
C ILE A 146 -2.88 -5.30 15.00
N GLU A 147 -2.36 -4.86 16.15
CA GLU A 147 -3.03 -3.91 17.03
C GLU A 147 -3.28 -2.58 16.31
N TRP A 148 -2.27 -2.05 15.60
CA TRP A 148 -2.38 -0.80 14.85
C TRP A 148 -3.41 -0.88 13.71
N LEU A 149 -3.55 -2.03 13.05
CA LEU A 149 -4.63 -2.26 12.07
C LEU A 149 -6.02 -2.36 12.71
N GLY A 150 -6.12 -2.30 14.05
CA GLY A 150 -7.39 -2.32 14.78
C GLY A 150 -7.94 -3.73 15.03
N PHE A 151 -7.09 -4.75 14.95
CA PHE A 151 -7.45 -6.13 15.26
C PHE A 151 -6.82 -6.58 16.57
N LYS A 152 -7.48 -7.51 17.26
CA LYS A 152 -6.97 -8.14 18.47
C LYS A 152 -7.04 -9.66 18.31
N PRO A 153 -5.92 -10.39 18.41
CA PRO A 153 -5.95 -11.84 18.38
C PRO A 153 -6.66 -12.41 19.61
N HIS A 154 -7.36 -13.53 19.43
CA HIS A 154 -7.98 -14.26 20.53
C HIS A 154 -6.93 -14.94 21.41
N ALA A 155 -5.92 -15.52 20.77
CA ALA A 155 -4.78 -16.16 21.38
C ALA A 155 -3.55 -15.96 20.48
N VAL A 156 -2.37 -15.92 21.09
CA VAL A 156 -1.08 -15.96 20.41
C VAL A 156 -0.49 -17.34 20.66
N THR A 157 -0.21 -18.08 19.59
CA THR A 157 0.34 -19.46 19.63
C THR A 157 1.61 -19.54 18.81
N HIS A 158 2.40 -20.58 19.03
CA HIS A 158 3.60 -20.86 18.24
C HIS A 158 3.53 -22.27 17.69
N SER A 159 4.00 -22.47 16.45
CA SER A 159 4.16 -23.83 15.90
C SER A 159 5.08 -24.69 16.79
N SER A 160 6.08 -24.08 17.43
CA SER A 160 7.01 -24.73 18.36
C SER A 160 6.37 -25.23 19.66
N ASP A 161 5.24 -24.64 20.10
CA ASP A 161 4.47 -25.13 21.25
C ASP A 161 3.84 -26.52 20.96
N HIS A 162 3.90 -26.98 19.71
CA HIS A 162 3.35 -28.25 19.26
C HIS A 162 4.42 -29.26 18.82
N PHE A 163 5.72 -28.98 18.97
CA PHE A 163 6.78 -29.91 18.54
C PHE A 163 6.67 -31.30 19.17
N ASP A 164 6.32 -31.41 20.45
CA ASP A 164 6.09 -32.71 21.10
C ASP A 164 4.98 -33.50 20.41
N LYS A 165 3.82 -32.86 20.19
CA LYS A 165 2.66 -33.48 19.53
C LYS A 165 2.95 -33.82 18.07
N LEU A 166 3.67 -32.95 17.36
CA LEU A 166 4.10 -33.18 15.98
C LEU A 166 5.05 -34.39 15.91
N TYR A 167 5.95 -34.53 16.89
CA TYR A 167 6.85 -35.67 16.97
C TYR A 167 6.09 -36.97 17.27
N GLU A 168 5.13 -36.95 18.19
CA GLU A 168 4.27 -38.10 18.48
C GLU A 168 3.46 -38.55 17.24
N LEU A 169 2.92 -37.60 16.48
CA LEU A 169 2.22 -37.90 15.23
C LEU A 169 3.16 -38.41 14.13
N ALA A 170 4.40 -37.93 14.09
CA ALA A 170 5.42 -38.49 13.21
C ALA A 170 5.74 -39.95 13.57
N GLU A 171 5.88 -40.29 14.86
CA GLU A 171 6.03 -41.69 15.29
C GLU A 171 4.79 -42.52 14.94
N LYS A 172 3.56 -41.98 15.12
CA LYS A 172 2.32 -42.63 14.70
C LYS A 172 2.32 -42.91 13.20
N MET A 173 2.78 -41.95 12.39
CA MET A 173 2.86 -42.08 10.93
C MET A 173 3.84 -43.19 10.49
N ILE A 174 4.97 -43.31 11.17
CA ILE A 174 5.93 -44.40 10.93
C ILE A 174 5.28 -45.75 11.30
N LYS A 175 4.57 -45.83 12.43
CA LYS A 175 3.90 -47.06 12.90
C LYS A 175 2.84 -47.58 11.93
N ILE A 176 2.10 -46.70 11.27
CA ILE A 176 1.12 -47.07 10.23
C ILE A 176 1.76 -47.34 8.86
N GLY A 177 3.09 -47.30 8.74
CA GLY A 177 3.83 -47.54 7.51
C GLY A 177 3.68 -46.44 6.46
N ARG A 178 3.29 -45.23 6.86
CA ARG A 178 3.06 -44.06 5.98
C ARG A 178 4.18 -43.02 6.05
N ALA A 179 5.29 -43.31 6.73
CA ALA A 179 6.52 -42.52 6.68
C ALA A 179 7.76 -43.41 6.77
N TYR A 180 8.89 -42.93 6.23
CA TYR A 180 10.18 -43.61 6.26
C TYR A 180 11.34 -42.60 6.36
N VAL A 181 12.47 -43.03 6.92
CA VAL A 181 13.69 -42.21 7.03
C VAL A 181 14.57 -42.44 5.80
N CYS A 182 14.84 -41.37 5.06
CA CYS A 182 15.60 -41.37 3.82
C CYS A 182 16.97 -40.72 4.01
N HIS A 183 18.01 -41.35 3.46
CA HIS A 183 19.39 -40.83 3.44
C HIS A 183 19.85 -40.38 2.05
N CYS A 184 18.93 -40.25 1.10
CA CYS A 184 19.25 -39.81 -0.25
C CYS A 184 19.67 -38.34 -0.26
N SER A 185 20.63 -38.03 -1.12
CA SER A 185 21.03 -36.67 -1.45
C SER A 185 19.95 -35.95 -2.27
N ASP A 186 20.00 -34.61 -2.29
CA ASP A 186 19.07 -33.78 -3.08
C ASP A 186 19.05 -34.16 -4.58
N ALA A 187 20.21 -34.52 -5.14
CA ALA A 187 20.33 -34.95 -6.53
C ALA A 187 19.57 -36.27 -6.78
N GLU A 188 19.68 -37.22 -5.85
CA GLU A 188 18.98 -38.51 -5.92
C GLU A 188 17.47 -38.32 -5.70
N ILE A 189 17.06 -37.45 -4.78
CA ILE A 189 15.64 -37.12 -4.57
C ILE A 189 15.05 -36.47 -5.83
N LYS A 190 15.77 -35.55 -6.48
CA LYS A 190 15.34 -34.96 -7.75
C LYS A 190 15.20 -36.01 -8.85
N LEU A 191 16.10 -37.00 -8.90
CA LEU A 191 16.03 -38.11 -9.85
C LEU A 191 14.82 -39.01 -9.59
N GLN A 192 14.56 -39.36 -8.32
CA GLN A 192 13.40 -40.15 -7.89
C GLN A 192 12.06 -39.49 -8.28
N ARG A 193 12.03 -38.15 -8.29
CA ARG A 193 10.87 -37.35 -8.69
C ARG A 193 10.68 -37.22 -10.20
N GLY A 194 11.48 -37.91 -11.01
CA GLY A 194 11.43 -37.90 -12.47
C GLY A 194 12.52 -37.05 -13.14
N GLY A 195 13.45 -36.48 -12.39
CA GLY A 195 14.56 -35.68 -12.94
C GLY A 195 14.08 -34.46 -13.76
N GLU A 196 14.95 -33.91 -14.60
CA GLU A 196 14.64 -32.68 -15.38
C GLU A 196 13.68 -32.92 -16.56
N LYS A 197 13.47 -34.18 -16.95
CA LYS A 197 12.66 -34.54 -18.13
C LYS A 197 11.31 -35.18 -17.77
N ASN A 198 10.89 -35.13 -16.51
CA ASN A 198 9.70 -35.83 -16.02
C ASN A 198 9.68 -37.33 -16.41
N GLY A 199 10.81 -38.01 -16.21
CA GLY A 199 10.98 -39.45 -16.41
C GLY A 199 10.26 -40.31 -15.35
N PRO A 200 10.45 -41.64 -15.39
CA PRO A 200 9.76 -42.55 -14.49
C PRO A 200 10.13 -42.28 -13.03
N ARG A 201 9.12 -42.23 -12.17
CA ARG A 201 9.25 -41.97 -10.73
C ARG A 201 9.46 -43.28 -9.98
N PHE A 202 10.33 -43.29 -8.99
CA PHE A 202 10.61 -44.47 -8.18
C PHE A 202 11.01 -44.07 -6.75
N ARG A 203 10.79 -44.97 -5.79
CA ARG A 203 11.20 -44.78 -4.39
C ARG A 203 12.63 -45.25 -4.16
N CYS A 204 13.29 -44.68 -3.16
CA CYS A 204 14.56 -45.19 -2.67
C CYS A 204 14.38 -46.54 -1.94
N LYS A 205 15.48 -47.29 -1.82
CA LYS A 205 15.53 -48.54 -1.05
C LYS A 205 15.09 -48.35 0.41
N ASP A 206 15.26 -47.15 0.95
CA ASP A 206 14.83 -46.84 2.32
C ASP A 206 13.32 -46.88 2.53
N ALA A 207 12.51 -46.76 1.47
CA ALA A 207 11.05 -46.77 1.58
C ALA A 207 10.46 -48.17 1.83
N GLU A 208 11.25 -49.22 1.63
CA GLU A 208 10.90 -50.62 1.87
C GLU A 208 11.38 -51.13 3.24
N GLN A 209 12.01 -50.27 4.04
CA GLN A 209 12.47 -50.62 5.38
C GLN A 209 11.30 -50.94 6.32
N ASP A 210 11.57 -51.80 7.30
CA ASP A 210 10.60 -52.13 8.33
C ASP A 210 10.31 -50.94 9.26
N VAL A 211 9.19 -51.04 9.97
CA VAL A 211 8.68 -49.97 10.84
C VAL A 211 9.61 -49.70 12.02
N GLU A 212 10.19 -50.74 12.62
CA GLU A 212 11.06 -50.62 13.80
C GLU A 212 12.39 -49.94 13.44
N THR A 213 13.00 -50.31 12.31
CA THR A 213 14.20 -49.66 11.79
C THR A 213 13.96 -48.18 11.51
N ASN A 214 12.82 -47.82 10.89
CA ASN A 214 12.47 -46.41 10.65
C ASN A 214 12.25 -45.64 11.95
N LEU A 215 11.61 -46.26 12.95
CA LEU A 215 11.37 -45.63 14.25
C LEU A 215 12.67 -45.38 15.00
N GLN A 216 13.60 -46.35 14.98
CA GLN A 216 14.93 -46.19 15.58
C GLN A 216 15.73 -45.10 14.90
N LYS A 217 15.76 -45.08 13.56
CA LYS A 217 16.45 -44.03 12.79
C LYS A 217 15.88 -42.65 13.07
N PHE A 218 14.56 -42.53 13.20
CA PHE A 218 13.92 -41.25 13.49
C PHE A 218 14.27 -40.73 14.89
N ARG A 219 14.33 -41.63 15.89
CA ARG A 219 14.83 -41.30 17.24
C ARG A 219 16.31 -40.90 17.21
N ASP A 220 17.12 -41.59 16.42
CA ASP A 220 18.53 -41.27 16.22
C ASP A 220 18.74 -39.90 15.57
N MET A 221 17.82 -39.48 14.68
CA MET A 221 17.79 -38.11 14.13
C MET A 221 17.54 -37.08 15.23
N ARG A 222 16.54 -37.31 16.09
CA ARG A 222 16.25 -36.42 17.22
C ARG A 222 17.44 -36.33 18.20
N ASP A 223 18.09 -37.46 18.47
CA ASP A 223 19.25 -37.53 19.37
C ASP A 223 20.51 -36.85 18.76
N GLY A 224 20.49 -36.54 17.45
CA GLY A 224 21.55 -35.82 16.75
C GLY A 224 22.70 -36.70 16.29
N LYS A 225 22.44 -37.98 16.02
CA LYS A 225 23.46 -38.90 15.48
C LYS A 225 23.75 -38.68 13.99
N TYR A 226 22.91 -37.89 13.32
CA TYR A 226 23.05 -37.54 11.91
C TYR A 226 23.46 -36.07 11.75
N ALA A 227 24.30 -35.80 10.75
CA ALA A 227 24.65 -34.43 10.39
C ALA A 227 23.48 -33.76 9.63
N PRO A 228 23.41 -32.41 9.60
CA PRO A 228 22.42 -31.71 8.80
C PRO A 228 22.43 -32.16 7.35
N GLN A 229 21.25 -32.23 6.72
CA GLN A 229 21.05 -32.67 5.33
C GLN A 229 21.45 -34.13 5.01
N THR A 230 21.71 -34.98 6.02
CA THR A 230 22.05 -36.40 5.80
C THR A 230 20.91 -37.38 6.05
N ALA A 231 19.84 -36.93 6.71
CA ALA A 231 18.67 -37.73 7.00
C ALA A 231 17.40 -36.87 6.98
N PHE A 232 16.34 -37.41 6.37
CA PHE A 232 15.04 -36.76 6.27
C PHE A 232 13.93 -37.77 6.57
N LEU A 233 12.94 -37.41 7.39
CA LEU A 233 11.72 -38.20 7.48
C LEU A 233 10.83 -37.81 6.29
N ARG A 234 10.43 -38.77 5.46
CA ARG A 234 9.56 -38.55 4.29
C ARG A 234 8.21 -39.22 4.48
N MET A 235 7.17 -38.54 4.03
CA MET A 235 5.80 -39.05 3.98
C MET A 235 5.69 -40.01 2.79
N LYS A 236 5.24 -41.24 3.04
CA LYS A 236 5.04 -42.27 2.03
C LYS A 236 3.67 -42.07 1.38
N GLN A 237 3.67 -41.23 0.34
CA GLN A 237 2.48 -40.79 -0.38
C GLN A 237 2.30 -41.60 -1.67
N GLU A 238 1.58 -41.06 -2.66
CA GLU A 238 1.17 -41.75 -3.87
C GLU A 238 1.97 -41.26 -5.09
N LEU A 239 2.85 -42.13 -5.62
CA LEU A 239 3.74 -41.81 -6.76
C LEU A 239 3.01 -41.57 -8.08
N GLU A 240 1.87 -42.23 -8.27
CA GLU A 240 1.06 -42.18 -9.49
C GLU A 240 0.21 -40.91 -9.58
N ASN A 241 0.06 -40.19 -8.47
CA ASN A 241 -0.69 -38.95 -8.44
C ASN A 241 -0.03 -37.90 -9.37
N PRO A 242 -0.79 -37.14 -10.18
CA PRO A 242 -0.23 -36.09 -11.01
C PRO A 242 0.30 -34.88 -10.20
N ASN A 243 -0.11 -34.71 -8.94
CA ASN A 243 0.25 -33.57 -8.11
C ASN A 243 1.67 -33.70 -7.50
N PRO A 244 2.58 -32.72 -7.74
CA PRO A 244 3.91 -32.70 -7.14
C PRO A 244 3.95 -32.86 -5.63
N GLN A 245 2.96 -32.35 -4.93
CA GLN A 245 2.90 -32.43 -3.47
C GLN A 245 2.50 -33.82 -2.95
N MET A 246 2.07 -34.73 -3.83
CA MET A 246 1.72 -36.11 -3.50
C MET A 246 2.76 -37.10 -4.01
N TYR A 247 3.21 -36.98 -5.27
CA TYR A 247 4.16 -37.95 -5.80
C TYR A 247 5.60 -37.74 -5.32
N SER A 248 5.90 -36.62 -4.66
CA SER A 248 7.26 -36.26 -4.26
C SER A 248 7.73 -36.91 -2.96
N ASP A 249 6.89 -37.69 -2.28
CA ASP A 249 7.09 -38.18 -0.91
C ASP A 249 7.70 -37.07 -0.05
N LEU A 250 6.87 -36.08 0.30
CA LEU A 250 7.31 -34.84 0.95
C LEU A 250 8.08 -35.10 2.23
N ALA A 251 9.10 -34.29 2.49
CA ALA A 251 9.83 -34.35 3.75
C ALA A 251 8.92 -33.82 4.87
N ALA A 252 8.76 -34.58 5.95
CA ALA A 252 8.07 -34.20 7.17
C ALA A 252 9.02 -33.58 8.20
N TYR A 253 10.24 -34.11 8.34
CA TYR A 253 11.26 -33.58 9.25
C TYR A 253 12.64 -33.50 8.58
N ARG A 254 13.40 -32.49 8.98
CA ARG A 254 14.79 -32.25 8.58
C ARG A 254 15.68 -32.09 9.81
N VAL A 255 16.92 -32.56 9.73
CA VAL A 255 17.96 -32.31 10.75
C VAL A 255 18.54 -30.91 10.54
N LEU A 256 18.39 -30.04 11.53
CA LEU A 256 19.06 -28.75 11.61
C LEU A 256 19.72 -28.67 12.98
N ASN A 257 21.05 -28.66 13.03
CA ASN A 257 21.78 -28.50 14.29
C ASN A 257 21.89 -27.00 14.63
N ALA A 258 20.74 -26.36 14.87
CA ALA A 258 20.62 -24.95 15.18
C ALA A 258 19.80 -24.76 16.46
N GLU A 259 20.16 -23.76 17.28
CA GLU A 259 19.40 -23.42 18.48
C GLU A 259 18.08 -22.74 18.09
N HIS A 260 16.96 -23.19 18.68
CA HIS A 260 15.67 -22.55 18.48
C HIS A 260 15.46 -21.41 19.48
N HIS A 261 14.85 -20.29 19.06
CA HIS A 261 14.63 -19.13 19.92
C HIS A 261 13.91 -19.49 21.25
N ARG A 262 12.82 -20.25 21.17
CA ARG A 262 12.00 -20.72 22.31
C ARG A 262 12.47 -22.03 22.95
N THR A 263 12.58 -23.12 22.18
CA THR A 263 12.89 -24.46 22.68
C THR A 263 14.39 -24.75 22.84
N LYS A 264 15.26 -23.79 22.52
CA LYS A 264 16.72 -23.87 22.70
C LYS A 264 17.29 -25.11 22.02
N ASP A 265 18.11 -25.88 22.74
CA ASP A 265 18.78 -27.10 22.24
C ASP A 265 17.97 -28.39 22.46
N GLN A 266 16.67 -28.29 22.80
CA GLN A 266 15.83 -29.47 23.03
C GLN A 266 15.63 -30.31 21.76
N TRP A 267 15.64 -29.66 20.60
CA TRP A 267 15.36 -30.29 19.32
C TRP A 267 16.52 -30.09 18.34
N LYS A 268 16.90 -31.16 17.66
CA LYS A 268 17.88 -31.16 16.56
C LYS A 268 17.23 -31.45 15.20
N ILE A 269 15.94 -31.76 15.23
CA ILE A 269 15.11 -32.02 14.07
C ILE A 269 13.93 -31.05 14.11
N TYR A 270 13.56 -30.53 12.96
CA TYR A 270 12.48 -29.58 12.83
C TYR A 270 11.49 -30.06 11.76
N PRO A 271 10.18 -29.90 12.02
CA PRO A 271 9.17 -30.23 11.03
C PRO A 271 9.27 -29.29 9.83
N THR A 272 8.83 -29.76 8.68
CA THR A 272 8.64 -28.93 7.49
C THR A 272 7.30 -28.20 7.55
N TYR A 273 7.18 -27.15 6.73
CA TYR A 273 5.94 -26.38 6.61
C TYR A 273 4.74 -27.28 6.29
N ASP A 274 4.85 -28.18 5.29
CA ASP A 274 3.74 -29.07 4.90
C ASP A 274 3.30 -30.02 6.02
N PHE A 275 4.19 -30.37 6.97
CA PHE A 275 3.85 -31.24 8.10
C PHE A 275 3.28 -30.46 9.29
N ALA A 276 3.89 -29.33 9.65
CA ALA A 276 3.46 -28.53 10.79
C ALA A 276 2.15 -27.79 10.50
N HIS A 277 1.97 -27.27 9.29
CA HIS A 277 0.88 -26.34 8.94
C HIS A 277 -0.51 -26.92 9.19
N CYS A 278 -0.79 -28.11 8.67
CA CYS A 278 -2.09 -28.75 8.81
C CYS A 278 -2.37 -29.30 10.20
N LEU A 279 -1.34 -29.85 10.85
CA LEU A 279 -1.45 -30.43 12.18
C LEU A 279 -1.65 -29.35 13.25
N CYS A 280 -0.95 -28.22 13.13
CA CYS A 280 -1.19 -27.07 14.00
C CYS A 280 -2.61 -26.52 13.81
N ASP A 281 -3.08 -26.37 12.57
CA ASP A 281 -4.47 -25.97 12.31
C ASP A 281 -5.48 -26.97 12.91
N SER A 282 -5.17 -28.26 12.89
CA SER A 282 -5.99 -29.31 13.51
C SER A 282 -6.02 -29.21 15.04
N PHE A 283 -4.86 -29.04 15.68
CA PHE A 283 -4.72 -28.91 17.13
C PHE A 283 -5.41 -27.67 17.69
N GLU A 284 -5.36 -26.57 16.94
CA GLU A 284 -6.00 -25.30 17.30
C GLU A 284 -7.51 -25.30 16.99
N GLY A 285 -8.02 -26.33 16.29
CA GLY A 285 -9.43 -26.45 15.94
C GLY A 285 -9.88 -25.48 14.84
N ILE A 286 -8.97 -25.03 13.98
CA ILE A 286 -9.23 -24.06 12.92
C ILE A 286 -10.36 -24.57 12.00
N THR A 287 -11.40 -23.77 11.81
CA THR A 287 -12.51 -24.17 10.92
C THR A 287 -12.23 -23.76 9.47
N HIS A 288 -11.66 -22.56 9.29
CA HIS A 288 -11.37 -21.96 7.99
C HIS A 288 -9.89 -21.59 7.90
N SER A 289 -9.12 -22.41 7.18
CA SER A 289 -7.70 -22.22 6.94
C SER A 289 -7.50 -21.43 5.64
N LEU A 290 -7.38 -20.11 5.75
CA LEU A 290 -7.27 -19.23 4.58
C LEU A 290 -5.79 -19.00 4.23
N CYS A 291 -5.41 -19.30 3.00
CA CYS A 291 -4.04 -19.12 2.48
C CYS A 291 -4.05 -18.57 1.05
N THR A 292 -2.88 -18.37 0.46
CA THR A 292 -2.75 -17.82 -0.89
C THR A 292 -2.78 -18.91 -1.98
N THR A 293 -3.08 -18.53 -3.22
CA THR A 293 -3.20 -19.47 -4.35
C THR A 293 -1.91 -20.21 -4.73
N GLU A 294 -0.75 -19.83 -4.21
CA GLU A 294 0.47 -20.63 -4.33
C GLU A 294 0.35 -22.02 -3.70
N PHE A 295 -0.52 -22.17 -2.70
CA PHE A 295 -0.66 -23.42 -1.92
C PHE A 295 -1.84 -24.30 -2.37
N VAL A 296 -2.46 -24.01 -3.52
CA VAL A 296 -3.58 -24.81 -4.06
C VAL A 296 -3.17 -26.28 -4.24
N LEU A 297 -1.96 -26.55 -4.73
CA LEU A 297 -1.46 -27.92 -4.90
C LEU A 297 -1.19 -28.59 -3.55
N SER A 298 -0.79 -27.83 -2.54
CA SER A 298 -0.54 -28.35 -1.18
C SER A 298 -1.82 -28.68 -0.42
N ARG A 299 -3.01 -28.28 -0.91
CA ARG A 299 -4.27 -28.67 -0.27
C ARG A 299 -4.46 -30.19 -0.25
N GLU A 300 -4.04 -30.88 -1.31
CA GLU A 300 -4.20 -32.33 -1.38
C GLU A 300 -3.32 -33.05 -0.37
N SER A 301 -2.05 -32.63 -0.21
CA SER A 301 -1.16 -33.15 0.82
C SER A 301 -1.62 -32.78 2.24
N TYR A 302 -2.17 -31.58 2.40
CA TYR A 302 -2.78 -31.10 3.65
C TYR A 302 -3.94 -32.02 4.09
N GLU A 303 -4.91 -32.26 3.21
CA GLU A 303 -6.06 -33.13 3.50
C GLU A 303 -5.64 -34.59 3.69
N TRP A 304 -4.69 -35.07 2.89
CA TRP A 304 -4.14 -36.43 3.02
C TRP A 304 -3.51 -36.67 4.39
N LEU A 305 -2.73 -35.70 4.88
CA LEU A 305 -2.05 -35.80 6.17
C LEU A 305 -3.04 -35.87 7.33
N ASN A 306 -4.08 -35.03 7.31
CA ASN A 306 -5.13 -35.04 8.34
C ASN A 306 -5.92 -36.37 8.34
N LYS A 307 -6.33 -36.84 7.16
CA LYS A 307 -7.05 -38.12 6.99
C LYS A 307 -6.22 -39.31 7.45
N THR A 308 -4.94 -39.33 7.08
CA THR A 308 -4.02 -40.43 7.39
C THR A 308 -3.76 -40.56 8.89
N LEU A 309 -3.74 -39.44 9.62
CA LEU A 309 -3.52 -39.42 11.06
C LEU A 309 -4.81 -39.47 11.88
N GLU A 310 -5.97 -39.47 11.22
CA GLU A 310 -7.32 -39.46 11.81
C GLU A 310 -7.50 -38.29 12.79
N VAL A 311 -6.95 -37.12 12.42
CA VAL A 311 -7.10 -35.88 13.18
C VAL A 311 -8.23 -35.03 12.60
N TYR A 312 -8.65 -34.00 13.34
CA TYR A 312 -9.65 -33.06 12.85
C TYR A 312 -9.20 -32.41 11.53
N GLU A 313 -10.15 -32.18 10.61
CA GLU A 313 -9.90 -31.66 9.27
C GLU A 313 -10.33 -30.17 9.15
N PRO A 314 -9.37 -29.22 9.23
CA PRO A 314 -9.61 -27.83 8.88
C PRO A 314 -9.88 -27.68 7.38
N MET A 315 -10.74 -26.74 7.01
CA MET A 315 -11.04 -26.48 5.60
C MET A 315 -10.07 -25.45 5.03
N GLN A 316 -9.14 -25.88 4.17
CA GLN A 316 -8.24 -24.98 3.47
C GLN A 316 -8.92 -24.34 2.24
N ARG A 317 -8.86 -23.01 2.14
CA ARG A 317 -9.34 -22.25 0.96
C ARG A 317 -8.36 -21.16 0.58
N GLU A 318 -8.13 -21.03 -0.72
CA GLU A 318 -7.08 -20.19 -1.27
C GLU A 318 -7.63 -18.91 -1.91
N TYR A 319 -6.99 -17.77 -1.63
CA TYR A 319 -7.27 -16.50 -2.28
C TYR A 319 -6.03 -15.94 -2.96
N SER A 320 -6.21 -15.05 -3.93
CA SER A 320 -5.09 -14.50 -4.67
C SER A 320 -4.30 -13.50 -3.83
N ARG A 321 -2.98 -13.65 -3.81
CA ARG A 321 -2.07 -12.70 -3.17
C ARG A 321 -2.19 -11.32 -3.82
N MET A 322 -1.93 -10.28 -3.05
CA MET A 322 -1.84 -8.92 -3.60
C MET A 322 -0.42 -8.67 -4.09
N GLU A 323 -0.27 -8.50 -5.40
CA GLU A 323 0.96 -8.01 -6.01
C GLU A 323 0.84 -6.51 -6.26
N VAL A 324 1.89 -5.76 -5.95
CA VAL A 324 1.94 -4.31 -6.15
C VAL A 324 3.01 -4.00 -7.18
N SER A 325 2.65 -3.33 -8.27
CA SER A 325 3.61 -2.87 -9.29
C SER A 325 4.29 -1.56 -8.86
N GLY A 326 5.51 -1.33 -9.34
CA GLY A 326 6.34 -0.16 -9.02
C GLY A 326 7.09 -0.27 -7.69
N THR A 327 7.09 -1.45 -7.06
CA THR A 327 7.84 -1.71 -5.82
C THR A 327 8.34 -3.15 -5.75
N VAL A 328 9.19 -3.41 -4.76
CA VAL A 328 9.68 -4.76 -4.43
C VAL A 328 9.14 -5.18 -3.07
N MET A 329 8.51 -6.35 -3.00
CA MET A 329 7.96 -6.91 -1.75
C MET A 329 8.73 -8.15 -1.27
N SER A 330 9.70 -8.63 -2.06
CA SER A 330 10.53 -9.78 -1.68
C SER A 330 11.44 -9.41 -0.51
N LYS A 331 11.37 -10.18 0.58
CA LYS A 331 12.22 -10.01 1.78
C LYS A 331 13.72 -9.94 1.43
N ARG A 332 14.19 -10.79 0.51
CA ARG A 332 15.60 -10.80 0.06
C ARG A 332 16.00 -9.48 -0.61
N LYS A 333 15.10 -8.89 -1.40
CA LYS A 333 15.35 -7.61 -2.11
C LYS A 333 15.25 -6.42 -1.15
N LEU A 334 14.28 -6.42 -0.24
CA LEU A 334 14.14 -5.41 0.79
C LEU A 334 15.36 -5.38 1.72
N LYS A 335 15.82 -6.56 2.17
CA LYS A 335 17.04 -6.67 2.97
C LYS A 335 18.25 -6.06 2.25
N LYS A 336 18.40 -6.34 0.96
CA LYS A 336 19.48 -5.76 0.14
C LYS A 336 19.42 -4.23 0.07
N LEU A 337 18.23 -3.64 -0.06
CA LEU A 337 18.06 -2.17 -0.06
C LEU A 337 18.49 -1.54 1.26
N VAL A 338 18.18 -2.21 2.38
CA VAL A 338 18.53 -1.75 3.73
C VAL A 338 20.03 -1.92 4.00
N ASP A 339 20.58 -3.12 3.72
CA ASP A 339 21.99 -3.45 3.98
C ASP A 339 22.95 -2.58 3.15
N GLU A 340 22.58 -2.24 1.90
CA GLU A 340 23.38 -1.37 1.02
C GLU A 340 23.11 0.13 1.24
N GLY A 341 22.23 0.51 2.16
CA GLY A 341 22.01 1.90 2.57
C GLY A 341 21.25 2.78 1.57
N TYR A 342 20.52 2.20 0.60
CA TYR A 342 19.65 2.97 -0.31
C TYR A 342 18.44 3.58 0.40
N VAL A 343 18.03 2.94 1.50
CA VAL A 343 16.94 3.37 2.39
C VAL A 343 17.46 3.48 3.82
N ARG A 344 16.80 4.30 4.64
CA ARG A 344 17.21 4.58 6.03
C ARG A 344 17.10 3.35 6.93
N GLY A 345 16.15 2.46 6.64
CA GLY A 345 15.81 1.30 7.43
C GLY A 345 14.60 0.56 6.87
N TRP A 346 14.09 -0.40 7.62
CA TRP A 346 12.89 -1.16 7.27
C TRP A 346 11.59 -0.35 7.39
N ASP A 347 11.64 0.74 8.14
CA ASP A 347 10.57 1.70 8.38
C ASP A 347 10.66 2.95 7.47
N ASP A 348 11.60 2.98 6.52
CA ASP A 348 11.73 4.11 5.60
C ASP A 348 10.42 4.35 4.83
N PRO A 349 9.82 5.57 4.87
CA PRO A 349 8.53 5.89 4.24
C PRO A 349 8.39 5.55 2.75
N ARG A 350 9.51 5.34 2.03
CA ARG A 350 9.51 4.93 0.61
C ARG A 350 9.24 3.44 0.42
N LEU A 351 9.38 2.63 1.47
CA LEU A 351 9.07 1.21 1.46
C LEU A 351 7.57 0.95 1.67
N TYR A 352 7.13 -0.23 1.25
CA TYR A 352 5.76 -0.72 1.42
C TYR A 352 5.66 -1.78 2.52
N THR A 353 6.58 -1.73 3.49
CA THR A 353 6.42 -2.42 4.78
C THR A 353 5.29 -1.74 5.57
N LEU A 354 4.57 -2.47 6.43
CA LEU A 354 3.48 -1.87 7.21
C LEU A 354 4.01 -0.84 8.22
N ILE A 355 5.21 -1.07 8.76
CA ILE A 355 5.92 -0.08 9.60
C ILE A 355 6.29 1.19 8.83
N ALA A 356 6.73 1.08 7.57
CA ALA A 356 7.00 2.23 6.72
C ALA A 356 5.73 2.99 6.35
N LEU A 357 4.65 2.29 6.02
CA LEU A 357 3.36 2.93 5.72
C LEU A 357 2.78 3.63 6.95
N ARG A 358 2.94 3.05 8.13
CA ARG A 358 2.61 3.69 9.41
C ARG A 358 3.44 4.96 9.62
N ARG A 359 4.77 4.89 9.51
CA ARG A 359 5.69 6.04 9.65
C ARG A 359 5.48 7.13 8.57
N ARG A 360 5.11 6.72 7.35
CA ARG A 360 4.69 7.62 6.26
C ARG A 360 3.42 8.39 6.62
N GLY A 361 2.63 7.88 7.56
CA GLY A 361 1.37 8.48 8.02
C GLY A 361 0.13 7.96 7.32
N VAL A 362 0.16 6.78 6.69
CA VAL A 362 -1.03 6.17 6.11
C VAL A 362 -1.95 5.66 7.23
N PRO A 363 -3.22 6.07 7.32
CA PRO A 363 -4.13 5.56 8.34
C PRO A 363 -4.40 4.05 8.16
N PRO A 364 -4.52 3.27 9.26
CA PRO A 364 -4.77 1.83 9.16
C PRO A 364 -6.11 1.52 8.48
N GLU A 365 -7.15 2.31 8.76
CA GLU A 365 -8.46 2.18 8.11
C GLU A 365 -8.43 2.45 6.60
N ALA A 366 -7.51 3.30 6.11
CA ALA A 366 -7.35 3.52 4.67
C ALA A 366 -6.85 2.25 3.97
N ILE A 367 -5.94 1.51 4.63
CA ILE A 367 -5.44 0.21 4.14
C ILE A 367 -6.57 -0.82 4.11
N LEU A 368 -7.39 -0.89 5.17
CA LEU A 368 -8.53 -1.81 5.22
C LEU A 368 -9.59 -1.48 4.17
N SER A 369 -9.92 -0.19 4.01
CA SER A 369 -10.85 0.28 2.98
C SER A 369 -10.36 -0.07 1.58
N PHE A 370 -9.06 0.10 1.31
CA PHE A 370 -8.44 -0.28 0.05
C PHE A 370 -8.55 -1.79 -0.22
N ILE A 371 -8.31 -2.64 0.79
CA ILE A 371 -8.44 -4.09 0.64
C ILE A 371 -9.90 -4.48 0.35
N ASN A 372 -10.85 -3.84 1.03
CA ASN A 372 -12.27 -4.08 0.82
C ASN A 372 -12.71 -3.64 -0.60
N GLU A 373 -12.18 -2.53 -1.12
CA GLU A 373 -12.44 -2.06 -2.50
C GLU A 373 -11.89 -3.03 -3.56
N LEU A 374 -10.72 -3.62 -3.32
CA LEU A 374 -10.14 -4.62 -4.22
C LEU A 374 -10.94 -5.93 -4.24
N GLY A 375 -11.56 -6.28 -3.11
CA GLY A 375 -12.23 -7.54 -2.91
C GLY A 375 -11.30 -8.75 -2.87
N VAL A 376 -11.90 -9.93 -2.71
CA VAL A 376 -11.19 -11.20 -2.58
C VAL A 376 -11.62 -12.13 -3.70
N THR A 377 -10.66 -12.54 -4.52
CA THR A 377 -10.83 -13.45 -5.65
C THR A 377 -9.66 -14.44 -5.72
N THR A 378 -9.80 -15.50 -6.51
CA THR A 378 -8.73 -16.47 -6.79
C THR A 378 -7.82 -16.05 -7.94
N SER A 379 -8.24 -15.10 -8.78
CA SER A 379 -7.48 -14.60 -9.92
C SER A 379 -6.31 -13.70 -9.49
N LYS A 380 -5.15 -13.86 -10.14
CA LYS A 380 -3.99 -12.97 -9.94
C LYS A 380 -4.35 -11.53 -10.32
N SER A 381 -4.07 -10.60 -9.42
CA SER A 381 -4.23 -9.16 -9.67
C SER A 381 -2.96 -8.42 -9.31
N VAL A 382 -2.50 -7.58 -10.23
CA VAL A 382 -1.37 -6.67 -10.03
C VAL A 382 -1.96 -5.28 -9.85
N ILE A 383 -1.66 -4.66 -8.71
CA ILE A 383 -2.21 -3.36 -8.35
C ILE A 383 -1.13 -2.29 -8.47
N GLN A 384 -1.43 -1.22 -9.20
CA GLN A 384 -0.53 -0.08 -9.31
C GLN A 384 -0.50 0.73 -8.02
N ILE A 385 0.68 1.22 -7.64
CA ILE A 385 0.87 2.15 -6.51
C ILE A 385 -0.07 3.35 -6.62
N ALA A 386 -0.25 3.90 -7.82
CA ALA A 386 -1.14 5.05 -8.03
C ALA A 386 -2.57 4.79 -7.55
N ARG A 387 -3.08 3.55 -7.67
CA ARG A 387 -4.41 3.18 -7.18
C ARG A 387 -4.44 3.13 -5.65
N PHE A 388 -3.40 2.59 -5.02
CA PHE A 388 -3.27 2.61 -3.55
C PHE A 388 -3.22 4.06 -3.02
N GLU A 389 -2.37 4.90 -3.60
CA GLU A 389 -2.26 6.32 -3.21
C GLU A 389 -3.55 7.10 -3.44
N GLN A 390 -4.30 6.78 -4.50
CA GLN A 390 -5.62 7.37 -4.75
C GLN A 390 -6.63 6.98 -3.65
N SER A 391 -6.64 5.71 -3.22
CA SER A 391 -7.53 5.25 -2.14
C SER A 391 -7.20 5.96 -0.83
N VAL A 392 -5.90 6.08 -0.49
CA VAL A 392 -5.42 6.85 0.68
C VAL A 392 -5.82 8.32 0.58
N ARG A 393 -5.68 8.95 -0.60
CA ARG A 393 -6.05 10.35 -0.84
C ARG A 393 -7.54 10.59 -0.61
N THR A 394 -8.40 9.75 -1.20
CA THR A 394 -9.86 9.87 -1.03
C THR A 394 -10.26 9.71 0.43
N TYR A 395 -9.64 8.78 1.14
CA TYR A 395 -9.89 8.56 2.57
C TYR A 395 -9.48 9.79 3.42
N LEU A 396 -8.32 10.39 3.15
CA LEU A 396 -7.82 11.55 3.90
C LEU A 396 -8.61 12.83 3.61
N GLU A 397 -9.06 13.06 2.37
CA GLU A 397 -9.69 14.33 1.93
C GLU A 397 -10.88 14.77 2.81
N THR A 398 -11.64 13.81 3.33
CA THR A 398 -12.86 14.06 4.12
C THR A 398 -12.64 14.01 5.62
N ARG A 399 -11.46 13.56 6.08
CA ARG A 399 -11.23 13.13 7.47
C ARG A 399 -10.09 13.85 8.17
N VAL A 400 -9.27 14.63 7.46
CA VAL A 400 -8.16 15.38 8.06
C VAL A 400 -8.39 16.89 8.06
N PRO A 401 -7.87 17.62 9.07
CA PRO A 401 -7.89 19.07 9.08
C PRO A 401 -6.97 19.64 7.99
N ARG A 402 -7.29 20.84 7.53
CA ARG A 402 -6.53 21.59 6.52
C ARG A 402 -5.71 22.65 7.21
N LEU A 403 -4.42 22.67 6.89
CA LEU A 403 -3.47 23.65 7.38
C LEU A 403 -2.71 24.32 6.25
N MET A 404 -2.12 25.48 6.54
CA MET A 404 -1.17 26.16 5.68
C MET A 404 0.27 25.78 6.05
N LEU A 405 1.00 25.29 5.06
CA LEU A 405 2.41 24.91 5.14
C LEU A 405 3.09 25.41 3.87
N VAL A 406 4.17 26.17 4.04
CA VAL A 406 5.00 26.69 2.95
C VAL A 406 6.32 25.92 2.95
N LEU A 407 6.69 25.33 1.81
CA LEU A 407 7.88 24.46 1.71
C LEU A 407 9.16 25.26 1.52
N ASP A 408 9.16 26.20 0.57
CA ASP A 408 10.28 27.11 0.30
C ASP A 408 9.80 28.55 0.52
N PRO A 409 9.91 29.07 1.76
CA PRO A 409 9.33 30.35 2.12
C PRO A 409 10.08 31.53 1.50
N VAL A 410 9.31 32.46 0.92
CA VAL A 410 9.77 33.76 0.45
C VAL A 410 9.02 34.84 1.23
N PRO A 411 9.72 35.75 1.95
CA PRO A 411 9.07 36.82 2.68
C PRO A 411 8.45 37.84 1.72
N VAL A 412 7.21 38.22 2.03
CA VAL A 412 6.46 39.27 1.34
C VAL A 412 6.12 40.35 2.36
N VAL A 413 6.67 41.54 2.16
CA VAL A 413 6.45 42.70 3.02
C VAL A 413 5.30 43.52 2.45
N ILE A 414 4.26 43.70 3.27
CA ILE A 414 3.07 44.49 2.93
C ILE A 414 3.34 45.94 3.36
N GLU A 415 3.46 46.84 2.40
CA GLU A 415 3.87 48.23 2.67
C GLU A 415 2.74 49.06 3.31
N ASP A 416 1.48 48.77 2.97
CA ASP A 416 0.28 49.45 3.46
C ASP A 416 -0.37 48.76 4.68
N PHE A 417 0.36 47.94 5.42
CA PHE A 417 -0.16 47.14 6.54
C PHE A 417 -0.78 47.98 7.68
N GLU A 418 -0.23 49.16 7.97
CA GLU A 418 -0.70 50.05 9.06
C GLU A 418 -2.12 50.59 8.84
N SER A 419 -2.67 50.38 7.64
CA SER A 419 -4.01 50.81 7.26
C SER A 419 -5.11 49.76 7.51
N LEU A 420 -4.78 48.63 8.14
CA LEU A 420 -5.71 47.56 8.53
C LEU A 420 -6.22 47.77 9.97
N GLU A 421 -7.48 47.42 10.22
CA GLU A 421 -8.09 47.50 11.55
C GLU A 421 -7.74 46.27 12.42
N ALA A 422 -7.81 46.41 13.75
CA ALA A 422 -7.44 45.33 14.67
C ALA A 422 -8.28 44.05 14.48
N GLN A 423 -9.55 44.15 14.06
CA GLN A 423 -10.38 42.97 13.76
C GLN A 423 -9.95 42.23 12.48
N GLU A 424 -9.20 42.88 11.58
CA GLU A 424 -8.69 42.29 10.33
C GLU A 424 -7.35 41.56 10.53
N LEU A 425 -6.77 41.68 11.73
CA LEU A 425 -5.50 41.07 12.08
C LEU A 425 -5.65 39.66 12.65
N ASP A 426 -6.82 39.29 13.19
CA ASP A 426 -7.08 37.95 13.72
C ASP A 426 -8.07 37.19 12.82
N LEU A 427 -7.53 36.38 11.91
CA LEU A 427 -8.34 35.64 10.95
C LEU A 427 -8.82 34.31 11.55
N ASP A 428 -10.11 34.04 11.45
CA ASP A 428 -10.69 32.74 11.84
C ASP A 428 -10.63 31.77 10.64
N VAL A 429 -9.80 30.75 10.77
CA VAL A 429 -9.53 29.75 9.72
C VAL A 429 -10.16 28.41 10.13
N PRO A 430 -11.18 27.92 9.41
CA PRO A 430 -11.77 26.63 9.72
C PRO A 430 -10.84 25.49 9.32
N PHE A 431 -10.70 24.47 10.17
CA PHE A 431 -9.92 23.27 9.87
C PHE A 431 -10.53 22.46 8.70
N SER A 432 -11.85 22.53 8.48
CA SER A 432 -12.48 21.95 7.30
C SER A 432 -13.59 22.85 6.78
N PRO A 433 -13.65 23.13 5.46
CA PRO A 433 -14.75 23.88 4.88
C PRO A 433 -16.03 23.04 4.74
N LYS A 434 -15.93 21.71 4.81
CA LYS A 434 -17.06 20.79 4.66
C LYS A 434 -17.63 20.35 6.01
N ASP A 435 -16.80 20.28 7.05
CA ASP A 435 -17.20 19.80 8.37
C ASP A 435 -16.98 20.86 9.46
N PRO A 436 -18.04 21.58 9.87
CA PRO A 436 -17.97 22.55 10.96
C PRO A 436 -17.57 21.92 12.31
N LYS A 437 -17.73 20.60 12.50
CA LYS A 437 -17.41 19.92 13.76
C LYS A 437 -15.92 19.87 14.06
N MET A 438 -15.07 19.98 13.03
CA MET A 438 -13.61 20.02 13.22
C MET A 438 -13.15 21.33 13.89
N GLY A 439 -14.01 22.36 13.90
CA GLY A 439 -13.72 23.66 14.50
C GLY A 439 -12.87 24.57 13.62
N SER A 440 -12.39 25.66 14.22
CA SER A 440 -11.55 26.66 13.58
C SER A 440 -10.47 27.14 14.54
N HIS A 441 -9.40 27.71 13.98
CA HIS A 441 -8.31 28.32 14.74
C HIS A 441 -8.08 29.77 14.31
N LYS A 442 -7.50 30.56 15.22
CA LYS A 442 -7.12 31.94 14.94
C LYS A 442 -5.73 31.99 14.32
N LEU A 443 -5.59 32.77 13.26
CA LEU A 443 -4.33 33.03 12.58
C LEU A 443 -4.06 34.54 12.52
N PRO A 444 -2.95 35.02 13.11
CA PRO A 444 -2.60 36.43 13.03
C PRO A 444 -2.11 36.80 11.63
N PHE A 445 -2.66 37.86 11.05
CA PHE A 445 -2.16 38.51 9.85
C PHE A 445 -1.09 39.53 10.24
N THR A 446 0.10 39.41 9.68
CA THR A 446 1.28 40.21 10.06
C THR A 446 1.81 41.00 8.86
N LYS A 447 2.63 42.03 9.14
CA LYS A 447 3.22 42.89 8.09
C LYS A 447 4.06 42.11 7.08
N THR A 448 4.72 41.05 7.56
CA THR A 448 5.50 40.14 6.73
C THR A 448 4.79 38.79 6.68
N VAL A 449 4.46 38.32 5.48
CA VAL A 449 3.89 37.00 5.26
C VAL A 449 4.80 36.18 4.35
N TYR A 450 4.91 34.88 4.59
CA TYR A 450 5.67 33.99 3.73
C TYR A 450 4.76 33.28 2.76
N ILE A 451 5.19 33.23 1.50
CA ILE A 451 4.55 32.45 0.43
C ILE A 451 5.53 31.42 -0.10
N ASP A 452 5.03 30.40 -0.80
CA ASP A 452 5.88 29.45 -1.48
C ASP A 452 6.57 30.08 -2.70
N ARG A 453 7.86 29.80 -2.88
CA ARG A 453 8.64 30.31 -4.01
C ARG A 453 8.01 29.98 -5.37
N SER A 454 7.34 28.83 -5.51
CA SER A 454 6.67 28.44 -6.76
C SER A 454 5.47 29.31 -7.12
N ASP A 455 4.93 30.08 -6.16
CA ASP A 455 3.81 30.99 -6.33
C ASP A 455 4.22 32.41 -6.75
N PHE A 456 5.52 32.68 -6.89
CA PHE A 456 6.06 33.91 -7.49
C PHE A 456 6.83 33.66 -8.78
N ARG A 457 6.63 34.51 -9.79
CA ARG A 457 7.46 34.54 -11.01
C ARG A 457 7.80 35.97 -11.40
N GLU A 458 9.00 36.13 -11.96
CA GLU A 458 9.50 37.42 -12.44
C GLU A 458 8.78 37.89 -13.71
N GLU A 459 8.53 36.96 -14.63
CA GLU A 459 7.80 37.21 -15.87
C GLU A 459 6.41 36.59 -15.82
N ASP A 460 5.38 37.40 -16.13
CA ASP A 460 4.01 36.89 -16.28
C ASP A 460 3.90 36.10 -17.59
N SER A 461 3.17 34.98 -17.55
CA SER A 461 2.88 34.19 -18.74
C SER A 461 1.37 33.99 -18.89
N LYS A 462 0.89 33.93 -20.14
CA LYS A 462 -0.52 33.67 -20.46
C LYS A 462 -0.89 32.24 -19.99
N GLY A 463 -1.38 32.12 -18.76
CA GLY A 463 -1.71 30.85 -18.11
C GLY A 463 -1.24 30.74 -16.66
N TYR A 464 -0.38 31.66 -16.20
CA TYR A 464 -0.01 31.76 -14.80
C TYR A 464 -1.05 32.62 -14.05
N PHE A 465 -1.59 32.11 -12.94
CA PHE A 465 -2.62 32.81 -12.15
C PHE A 465 -2.13 33.28 -10.78
N ARG A 466 -0.86 33.05 -10.43
CA ARG A 466 -0.28 33.41 -9.14
C ARG A 466 0.44 34.77 -9.22
N LEU A 467 1.32 35.06 -8.27
CA LEU A 467 1.92 36.37 -8.07
C LEU A 467 2.99 36.65 -9.13
N ALA A 468 2.86 37.79 -9.79
CA ALA A 468 3.85 38.35 -10.71
C ALA A 468 3.84 39.88 -10.54
N PRO A 469 4.94 40.59 -10.87
CA PRO A 469 4.98 42.04 -10.76
C PRO A 469 3.79 42.71 -11.47
N GLY A 470 3.06 43.56 -10.75
CA GLY A 470 1.88 44.27 -11.25
C GLY A 470 0.56 43.47 -11.25
N LYS A 471 0.57 42.19 -10.84
CA LYS A 471 -0.61 41.32 -10.78
C LYS A 471 -1.07 41.08 -9.35
N SER A 472 -2.38 41.09 -9.14
CA SER A 472 -2.99 40.83 -7.83
C SER A 472 -3.33 39.34 -7.65
N VAL A 473 -3.01 38.79 -6.47
CA VAL A 473 -3.34 37.42 -6.05
C VAL A 473 -4.15 37.45 -4.77
N GLY A 474 -5.10 36.54 -4.59
CA GLY A 474 -5.80 36.40 -3.33
C GLY A 474 -4.93 35.65 -2.32
N LEU A 475 -4.80 36.15 -1.10
CA LEU A 475 -4.32 35.35 0.03
C LEU A 475 -5.52 34.64 0.65
N TRP A 476 -5.38 33.34 0.98
CA TRP A 476 -6.47 32.58 1.57
C TRP A 476 -6.97 33.25 2.86
N ARG A 477 -8.28 33.50 2.95
CA ARG A 477 -8.97 34.17 4.08
C ARG A 477 -8.50 35.59 4.42
N SER A 478 -7.59 36.17 3.63
CA SER A 478 -7.19 37.58 3.76
C SER A 478 -8.35 38.52 3.39
N PRO A 479 -8.47 39.68 4.06
CA PRO A 479 -9.51 40.68 3.76
C PRO A 479 -9.37 41.26 2.35
N TYR A 480 -8.14 41.42 1.86
CA TYR A 480 -7.84 42.01 0.54
C TYR A 480 -6.86 41.15 -0.28
N PRO A 481 -6.97 41.17 -1.63
CA PRO A 481 -5.94 40.64 -2.52
C PRO A 481 -4.62 41.42 -2.40
N LEU A 482 -3.52 40.78 -2.76
CA LEU A 482 -2.17 41.32 -2.66
C LEU A 482 -1.58 41.55 -4.06
N LYS A 483 -1.02 42.74 -4.31
CA LYS A 483 -0.37 43.11 -5.58
C LYS A 483 1.12 43.35 -5.39
N ALA A 484 1.96 42.56 -6.07
CA ALA A 484 3.42 42.73 -6.03
C ALA A 484 3.85 44.02 -6.74
N THR A 485 4.65 44.84 -6.06
CA THR A 485 5.23 46.09 -6.57
C THR A 485 6.65 45.88 -7.05
N THR A 486 7.52 45.37 -6.18
CA THR A 486 8.96 45.16 -6.45
C THR A 486 9.46 43.88 -5.78
N PHE A 487 10.64 43.41 -6.16
CA PHE A 487 11.30 42.26 -5.56
C PHE A 487 12.81 42.48 -5.53
N THR A 488 13.49 41.85 -4.58
CA THR A 488 14.94 41.89 -4.40
C THR A 488 15.54 40.52 -4.68
N LYS A 489 16.76 40.49 -5.20
CA LYS A 489 17.51 39.27 -5.51
C LYS A 489 18.82 39.22 -4.74
N ASP A 490 19.31 38.02 -4.45
CA ASP A 490 20.68 37.79 -4.01
C ASP A 490 21.68 37.73 -5.19
N ALA A 491 22.95 37.54 -4.86
CA ALA A 491 24.05 37.43 -5.82
C ALA A 491 23.93 36.20 -6.75
N GLU A 492 23.13 35.20 -6.38
CA GLU A 492 22.86 33.98 -7.15
C GLU A 492 21.60 34.11 -8.02
N GLY A 493 20.93 35.27 -7.97
CA GLY A 493 19.73 35.58 -8.74
C GLY A 493 18.43 35.03 -8.14
N LYS A 494 18.47 34.49 -6.92
CA LYS A 494 17.31 33.96 -6.21
C LYS A 494 16.59 35.10 -5.47
N VAL A 495 15.26 35.08 -5.53
CA VAL A 495 14.41 36.13 -4.94
C VAL A 495 14.44 36.03 -3.42
N THR A 496 14.87 37.09 -2.75
CA THR A 496 15.04 37.15 -1.29
C THR A 496 13.89 37.85 -0.58
N GLU A 497 13.29 38.87 -1.19
CA GLU A 497 12.19 39.64 -0.62
C GLU A 497 11.24 40.11 -1.74
N ILE A 498 9.93 40.06 -1.49
CA ILE A 498 8.91 40.64 -2.36
C ILE A 498 8.21 41.77 -1.60
N ARG A 499 8.01 42.91 -2.24
CA ARG A 499 7.22 44.02 -1.71
C ARG A 499 5.88 44.06 -2.40
N ALA A 500 4.83 44.26 -1.62
CA ALA A 500 3.48 44.26 -2.15
C ALA A 500 2.56 45.24 -1.40
N VAL A 501 1.46 45.58 -2.05
CA VAL A 501 0.41 46.46 -1.52
C VAL A 501 -0.95 45.76 -1.60
N LEU A 502 -1.87 46.07 -0.69
CA LEU A 502 -3.21 45.51 -0.70
C LEU A 502 -4.08 46.15 -1.79
N ASP A 503 -4.67 45.33 -2.64
CA ASP A 503 -5.51 45.77 -3.74
C ASP A 503 -6.96 45.97 -3.28
N ARG A 504 -7.30 47.21 -2.93
CA ARG A 504 -8.66 47.62 -2.50
C ARG A 504 -9.62 47.90 -3.65
N SER A 505 -9.24 47.61 -4.90
CA SER A 505 -10.07 47.90 -6.09
C SER A 505 -11.36 47.06 -6.18
N GLY A 506 -11.52 46.03 -5.33
CA GLY A 506 -12.69 45.15 -5.31
C GLY A 506 -12.70 44.11 -6.44
N ALA A 507 -11.65 44.05 -7.27
CA ALA A 507 -11.53 43.04 -8.31
C ALA A 507 -11.31 41.65 -7.69
N LYS A 508 -12.17 40.69 -8.03
CA LYS A 508 -12.00 39.31 -7.57
C LYS A 508 -10.70 38.72 -8.13
N PRO A 509 -9.77 38.23 -7.30
CA PRO A 509 -8.54 37.62 -7.78
C PRO A 509 -8.85 36.32 -8.51
N LYS A 510 -7.99 35.96 -9.48
CA LYS A 510 -8.16 34.74 -10.29
C LYS A 510 -7.87 33.46 -9.50
N THR A 511 -7.07 33.54 -8.44
CA THR A 511 -6.73 32.40 -7.58
C THR A 511 -6.40 32.86 -6.17
N TYR A 512 -6.46 31.92 -5.23
CA TYR A 512 -6.05 32.12 -3.84
C TYR A 512 -4.85 31.22 -3.53
N ILE A 513 -3.80 31.79 -2.96
CA ILE A 513 -2.60 31.06 -2.51
C ILE A 513 -2.61 30.90 -0.98
N HIS A 514 -1.91 29.88 -0.50
CA HIS A 514 -1.67 29.70 0.93
C HIS A 514 -0.49 30.60 1.34
N TRP A 515 -0.44 30.96 2.61
CA TRP A 515 0.59 31.80 3.19
C TRP A 515 0.71 31.51 4.68
N VAL A 516 1.80 31.93 5.29
CA VAL A 516 2.02 31.79 6.74
C VAL A 516 2.60 33.08 7.33
N PRO A 517 2.20 33.49 8.55
CA PRO A 517 2.68 34.72 9.17
C PRO A 517 4.13 34.63 9.66
N ASP A 518 4.74 35.76 10.03
CA ASP A 518 6.14 35.79 10.46
C ASP A 518 6.44 35.08 11.79
N ASN A 519 5.43 34.93 12.64
CA ASN A 519 5.53 34.15 13.88
C ASN A 519 5.33 32.64 13.68
N SER A 520 5.38 32.16 12.44
CA SER A 520 5.22 30.74 12.13
C SER A 520 6.39 29.89 12.57
N ARG A 521 6.08 28.62 12.89
CA ARG A 521 7.05 27.64 13.34
C ARG A 521 7.84 27.08 12.16
N LYS A 522 9.17 26.99 12.33
CA LYS A 522 10.06 26.31 11.39
C LYS A 522 9.97 24.79 11.56
N VAL A 523 9.85 24.08 10.46
CA VAL A 523 9.68 22.63 10.40
C VAL A 523 10.51 22.04 9.26
N GLU A 524 10.95 20.81 9.43
CA GLU A 524 11.56 20.02 8.36
C GLU A 524 10.47 19.24 7.63
N VAL A 525 10.45 19.33 6.30
CA VAL A 525 9.50 18.59 5.46
C VAL A 525 10.24 17.64 4.55
N ARG A 526 9.88 16.35 4.62
CA ARG A 526 10.40 15.27 3.79
C ARG A 526 9.36 14.90 2.74
N ILE A 527 9.74 15.08 1.48
CA ILE A 527 8.93 14.73 0.32
C ILE A 527 9.46 13.42 -0.26
N HIS A 528 8.67 12.36 -0.13
CA HIS A 528 9.02 11.03 -0.65
C HIS A 528 8.30 10.76 -1.97
N ASP A 529 9.05 10.73 -3.08
CA ASP A 529 8.58 10.28 -4.39
C ASP A 529 8.78 8.76 -4.57
N GLN A 530 8.37 8.22 -5.72
CA GLN A 530 8.53 6.80 -6.01
C GLN A 530 10.01 6.39 -5.96
N LEU A 531 10.29 5.27 -5.26
CA LEU A 531 11.64 4.74 -5.09
C LEU A 531 12.23 4.22 -6.40
N PHE A 532 11.39 3.64 -7.26
CA PHE A 532 11.77 3.11 -8.57
C PHE A 532 11.22 3.99 -9.69
N LYS A 533 11.91 4.04 -10.82
CA LYS A 533 11.48 4.81 -12.00
C LYS A 533 10.51 4.02 -12.87
N SER A 534 10.61 2.69 -12.88
CA SER A 534 9.77 1.80 -13.69
C SER A 534 8.65 1.12 -12.88
N ASP A 535 7.58 0.74 -13.57
CA ASP A 535 6.47 -0.02 -13.00
C ASP A 535 6.84 -1.48 -12.67
N ASP A 536 7.89 -2.02 -13.30
CA ASP A 536 8.41 -3.35 -12.95
C ASP A 536 9.94 -3.30 -12.75
N PRO A 537 10.39 -2.94 -11.53
CA PRO A 537 11.82 -2.87 -11.24
C PRO A 537 12.53 -4.23 -11.34
N ASN A 538 11.78 -5.34 -11.41
CA ASN A 538 12.38 -6.68 -11.47
C ASN A 538 12.83 -7.08 -12.88
N SER A 539 12.26 -6.48 -13.92
CA SER A 539 12.57 -6.79 -15.32
C SER A 539 13.61 -5.86 -15.95
N VAL A 540 14.15 -4.91 -15.17
CA VAL A 540 15.17 -3.95 -15.64
C VAL A 540 16.54 -4.62 -15.84
N GLU A 541 17.17 -4.36 -16.99
CA GLU A 541 18.51 -4.84 -17.32
C GLU A 541 19.56 -4.33 -16.33
N GLY A 542 20.32 -5.24 -15.73
CA GLY A 542 21.32 -4.93 -14.70
C GLY A 542 20.78 -4.89 -13.26
N GLY A 543 19.51 -5.27 -13.06
CA GLY A 543 18.90 -5.50 -11.76
C GLY A 543 18.21 -4.28 -11.16
N PHE A 544 17.30 -4.54 -10.21
CA PHE A 544 16.39 -3.56 -9.62
C PHE A 544 17.06 -2.34 -8.96
N LEU A 545 18.32 -2.46 -8.54
CA LEU A 545 19.05 -1.37 -7.89
C LEU A 545 19.39 -0.22 -8.85
N LYS A 546 19.54 -0.49 -10.15
CA LYS A 546 19.81 0.55 -11.16
C LYS A 546 18.60 1.40 -11.48
N ASP A 547 17.41 0.90 -11.15
CA ASP A 547 16.14 1.58 -11.39
C ASP A 547 15.74 2.53 -10.25
N ILE A 548 16.58 2.66 -9.22
CA ILE A 548 16.32 3.56 -8.10
C ILE A 548 16.33 5.01 -8.58
N ASN A 549 15.33 5.76 -8.12
CA ASN A 549 15.21 7.19 -8.33
C ASN A 549 16.11 7.97 -7.36
N PRO A 550 17.12 8.70 -7.85
CA PRO A 550 17.98 9.53 -7.00
C PRO A 550 17.21 10.64 -6.27
N ASN A 551 16.10 11.11 -6.85
CA ASN A 551 15.25 12.14 -6.28
C ASN A 551 14.06 11.55 -5.51
N SER A 552 14.18 10.33 -4.99
CA SER A 552 13.11 9.67 -4.23
C SER A 552 12.83 10.33 -2.88
N GLU A 553 13.76 11.12 -2.33
CA GLU A 553 13.57 11.90 -1.11
C GLU A 553 14.11 13.32 -1.32
N THR A 554 13.28 14.33 -1.05
CA THR A 554 13.68 15.75 -1.02
C THR A 554 13.37 16.33 0.35
N ILE A 555 14.36 16.94 1.00
CA ILE A 555 14.24 17.48 2.36
C ILE A 555 14.26 19.01 2.29
N TYR A 556 13.26 19.64 2.90
CA TYR A 556 13.15 21.09 3.08
C TYR A 556 13.34 21.39 4.57
N ASN A 557 14.46 21.98 4.96
CA ASN A 557 14.79 22.21 6.39
C ASN A 557 14.14 23.48 6.96
N ASP A 558 13.81 24.45 6.10
CA ASP A 558 13.35 25.79 6.49
C ASP A 558 11.87 26.01 6.14
N ALA A 559 11.05 24.95 6.06
CA ALA A 559 9.63 25.09 5.80
C ALA A 559 8.92 25.76 6.99
N LEU A 560 7.80 26.45 6.73
CA LEU A 560 7.05 27.18 7.74
C LEU A 560 5.61 26.69 7.81
N ILE A 561 5.14 26.39 9.03
CA ILE A 561 3.77 25.94 9.30
C ILE A 561 3.00 26.95 10.16
N GLU A 562 1.69 27.04 9.96
CA GLU A 562 0.82 27.91 10.75
C GLU A 562 0.59 27.43 12.19
N ALA A 563 0.14 28.33 13.07
CA ALA A 563 -0.09 28.07 14.50
C ALA A 563 -1.20 27.04 14.79
N GLY A 564 -2.14 26.83 13.85
CA GLY A 564 -3.19 25.81 13.98
C GLY A 564 -2.64 24.38 14.10
N PHE A 565 -1.37 24.15 13.73
CA PHE A 565 -0.70 22.87 13.87
C PHE A 565 -0.63 22.36 15.32
N ASP A 566 -0.38 23.23 16.30
CA ASP A 566 -0.28 22.81 17.70
C ASP A 566 -1.62 22.29 18.25
N GLU A 567 -2.73 22.86 17.77
CA GLU A 567 -4.07 22.38 18.10
C GLU A 567 -4.38 21.05 17.42
N VAL A 568 -4.00 20.87 16.15
CA VAL A 568 -4.13 19.58 15.45
C VAL A 568 -3.30 18.50 16.14
N ARG A 569 -2.07 18.82 16.58
CA ARG A 569 -1.21 17.92 17.35
C ARG A 569 -1.84 17.53 18.68
N ARG A 570 -2.46 18.48 19.40
CA ARG A 570 -3.13 18.22 20.68
C ARG A 570 -4.40 17.38 20.54
N ARG A 571 -5.15 17.56 19.45
CA ARG A 571 -6.42 16.86 19.19
C ARG A 571 -6.26 15.56 18.39
N ALA A 572 -5.03 15.18 18.04
CA ALA A 572 -4.76 13.91 17.36
C ALA A 572 -5.20 12.72 18.23
N PRO A 573 -5.53 11.56 17.64
CA PRO A 573 -5.33 11.17 16.24
C PRO A 573 -6.35 11.77 15.26
N TRP A 574 -5.88 12.13 14.07
CA TRP A 574 -6.73 12.53 12.94
C TRP A 574 -6.53 11.58 11.76
N PRO A 575 -7.58 10.91 11.24
CA PRO A 575 -8.87 10.66 11.90
C PRO A 575 -8.75 9.78 13.15
N GLU A 576 -9.82 9.69 13.94
CA GLU A 576 -9.97 8.73 15.03
C GLU A 576 -10.07 7.28 14.51
N ALA A 577 -8.98 6.76 13.94
CA ALA A 577 -8.92 5.40 13.46
C ALA A 577 -8.92 4.41 14.64
N ALA A 578 -9.68 3.31 14.52
CA ALA A 578 -9.90 2.39 15.64
C ALA A 578 -8.61 1.86 16.30
N GLY A 579 -7.55 1.59 15.52
CA GLY A 579 -6.26 1.12 16.02
C GLY A 579 -5.36 2.20 16.65
N GLU A 580 -5.70 3.48 16.49
CA GLU A 580 -4.92 4.61 17.03
C GLU A 580 -5.56 5.23 18.28
N LYS A 581 -6.71 4.67 18.72
CA LYS A 581 -7.40 5.05 19.96
C LYS A 581 -6.69 4.56 21.21
N THR A 582 -5.92 3.48 21.12
CA THR A 582 -5.24 2.82 22.25
C THR A 582 -3.75 3.15 22.32
N LYS A 583 -3.06 3.30 21.19
CA LYS A 583 -1.66 3.73 21.07
C LYS A 583 -1.53 4.69 19.88
N SER A 584 -1.36 5.98 20.16
CA SER A 584 -1.15 7.01 19.13
C SER A 584 0.32 7.41 19.10
N GLY A 585 1.01 7.11 18.00
CA GLY A 585 2.34 7.66 17.75
C GLY A 585 2.27 9.05 17.12
N PRO A 586 3.42 9.76 16.97
CA PRO A 586 3.48 11.04 16.28
C PRO A 586 2.86 10.99 14.87
N GLU A 587 2.95 9.86 14.18
CA GLU A 587 2.40 9.60 12.85
C GLU A 587 0.87 9.71 12.75
N SER A 588 0.18 9.73 13.90
CA SER A 588 -1.27 9.91 13.98
C SER A 588 -1.71 11.38 13.83
N VAL A 589 -0.77 12.32 13.94
CA VAL A 589 -0.99 13.75 13.68
C VAL A 589 -0.95 13.97 12.18
N ARG A 590 -2.12 13.96 11.54
CA ARG A 590 -2.26 14.11 10.08
C ARG A 590 -3.02 15.36 9.71
N PHE A 591 -2.62 15.99 8.61
CA PHE A 591 -3.31 17.14 8.06
C PHE A 591 -3.09 17.26 6.56
N GLN A 592 -3.97 18.02 5.92
CA GLN A 592 -3.83 18.44 4.54
C GLN A 592 -3.15 19.81 4.49
N ALA A 593 -1.92 19.88 3.98
CA ALA A 593 -1.32 21.15 3.61
C ALA A 593 -1.99 21.67 2.33
N MET A 594 -2.69 22.80 2.44
CA MET A 594 -3.47 23.35 1.34
C MET A 594 -2.61 23.59 0.09
N ARG A 595 -3.07 23.07 -1.05
CA ARG A 595 -2.39 23.15 -2.36
C ARG A 595 -1.04 22.40 -2.45
N VAL A 596 -0.56 21.79 -1.37
CA VAL A 596 0.71 21.06 -1.33
C VAL A 596 0.46 19.55 -1.38
N ALA A 597 0.14 18.93 -0.23
CA ALA A 597 0.00 17.48 -0.07
C ALA A 597 -0.64 17.15 1.28
N TYR A 598 -0.84 15.86 1.56
CA TYR A 598 -1.17 15.37 2.90
C TYR A 598 0.11 15.05 3.65
N PHE A 599 0.18 15.43 4.92
CA PHE A 599 1.37 15.27 5.77
C PHE A 599 1.04 14.59 7.09
N ALA A 600 2.04 13.92 7.65
CA ALA A 600 2.03 13.39 9.01
C ALA A 600 3.33 13.78 9.73
N VAL A 601 3.29 13.81 11.06
CA VAL A 601 4.51 14.01 11.87
C VAL A 601 5.32 12.73 11.88
N ASP A 602 6.63 12.83 11.63
CA ASP A 602 7.54 11.69 11.63
C ASP A 602 7.93 11.30 13.06
N SER A 603 8.35 10.04 13.25
CA SER A 603 8.87 9.54 14.51
C SER A 603 10.19 10.21 14.95
N ASP A 604 10.97 10.78 14.01
CA ASP A 604 12.18 11.54 14.34
C ASP A 604 11.88 12.95 14.89
N SER A 605 10.60 13.33 14.95
CA SER A 605 10.18 14.64 15.45
C SER A 605 10.47 14.77 16.95
N THR A 606 11.05 15.89 17.34
CA THR A 606 11.27 16.29 18.74
C THR A 606 10.45 17.53 19.06
N ASP A 607 10.36 17.92 20.33
CA ASP A 607 9.64 19.13 20.75
C ASP A 607 10.28 20.42 20.22
N ASP A 608 11.57 20.39 19.89
CA ASP A 608 12.29 21.54 19.31
C ASP A 608 12.29 21.49 17.77
N ARG A 609 12.50 20.31 17.17
CA ARG A 609 12.54 20.10 15.72
C ARG A 609 11.39 19.21 15.26
N VAL A 610 10.39 19.84 14.65
CA VAL A 610 9.26 19.12 14.04
C VAL A 610 9.64 18.62 12.66
N VAL A 611 9.46 17.32 12.42
CA VAL A 611 9.71 16.67 11.14
C VAL A 611 8.39 16.17 10.57
N LEU A 612 8.12 16.49 9.31
CA LEU A 612 6.88 16.16 8.60
C LEU A 612 7.18 15.29 7.39
N ASN A 613 6.48 14.17 7.25
CA ASN A 613 6.53 13.31 6.07
C ASN A 613 5.33 13.57 5.17
N ARG A 614 5.57 13.65 3.86
CA ARG A 614 4.49 13.63 2.87
C ARG A 614 3.87 12.23 2.81
N ILE A 615 2.58 12.14 3.14
CA ILE A 615 1.78 10.91 2.98
C ILE A 615 1.53 10.68 1.48
N VAL A 616 0.76 11.55 0.83
CA VAL A 616 0.41 11.48 -0.59
C VAL A 616 0.22 12.89 -1.17
N SER A 617 0.47 13.06 -2.47
CA SER A 617 0.21 14.32 -3.18
C SER A 617 -1.30 14.60 -3.33
N LEU A 618 -1.68 15.87 -3.54
CA LEU A 618 -3.09 16.25 -3.77
C LEU A 618 -3.66 15.78 -5.12
N LYS A 619 -2.81 15.68 -6.14
CA LYS A 619 -3.16 15.18 -7.47
C LYS A 619 -2.05 14.26 -7.96
N GLN A 620 -2.41 13.30 -8.80
CA GLN A 620 -1.43 12.51 -9.52
C GLN A 620 -0.69 13.44 -10.50
N ASP A 621 0.63 13.53 -10.39
CA ASP A 621 1.45 14.27 -11.36
C ASP A 621 1.53 13.46 -12.66
N VAL A 622 0.55 13.66 -13.54
CA VAL A 622 0.49 12.97 -14.84
C VAL A 622 1.64 13.40 -15.78
N SER A 623 2.33 14.51 -15.47
CA SER A 623 3.34 15.11 -16.35
C SER A 623 4.79 14.72 -16.07
N LYS A 624 5.06 13.82 -15.12
CA LYS A 624 6.42 13.34 -14.81
C LYS A 624 6.63 11.84 -15.05
N SER A 625 5.58 11.13 -15.45
CA SER A 625 5.59 9.71 -15.79
C SER A 625 5.48 9.51 -17.30
N SER A 626 6.46 10.03 -18.05
CA SER A 626 6.62 9.81 -19.48
C SER A 626 8.08 9.69 -19.85
#